data_AF-A0A2P5VRP8-F1
#
_entry.id   AF-A0A2P5VRP8-F1
#
_cell.length_a   1.000
_cell.length_b   1.000
_cell.length_c   1.000
_cell.angle_alpha   90.00
_cell.angle_beta   90.00
_cell.angle_gamma   90.00
#
_symmetry.space_group_name_H-M   'P 1'
#
loop_
_entity.id
_entity.type
_entity.pdbx_description
1 polymer ?
#
loop_
_entity_poly.entity_id
_entity_poly.type
_entity_poly.pdbx_seq_one_letter_code
_entity_poly.pdbx_strand_id
1 'polypeptide(L)'
;MHPSGHGYWQELIESIVWARNKLKVAPATQPRALSIEDLKGIMALIPRFSQGLAQDPTTCCIWFGIATAHDFESHDDITEERLYQNIFASHFGQLAIIFLWTSGNLFHVAWQGNFEAWVQDPLHVRPIAHAIWDPHFGQPAVEARVVV
;
A
#
# COMPACT_ATOMS: atom_id res chain seq x y z
N MET A 1 10.50 2.99 33.80
CA MET A 1 9.30 3.59 33.18
C MET A 1 9.18 2.98 31.80
N HIS A 2 8.10 2.23 31.57
CA HIS A 2 7.88 1.44 30.35
C HIS A 2 7.37 2.38 29.24
N PRO A 3 8.02 2.51 28.08
CA PRO A 3 7.38 3.19 26.96
C PRO A 3 6.33 2.24 26.40
N SER A 4 5.06 2.58 26.61
CA SER A 4 3.96 1.95 25.88
C SER A 4 3.99 2.48 24.44
N GLY A 5 3.90 1.59 23.45
CA GLY A 5 3.99 1.94 22.02
C GLY A 5 2.97 3.00 21.55
N HIS A 6 1.95 3.28 22.35
CA HIS A 6 0.98 4.36 22.15
C HIS A 6 1.58 5.78 22.22
N GLY A 7 2.67 5.97 22.97
CA GLY A 7 3.35 7.28 23.08
C GLY A 7 4.16 7.66 21.85
N TYR A 8 4.81 6.67 21.22
CA TYR A 8 5.63 6.89 20.03
C TYR A 8 4.83 7.43 18.85
N TRP A 9 3.64 6.87 18.61
CA TRP A 9 2.77 7.31 17.52
C TRP A 9 2.22 8.71 17.73
N GLN A 10 1.93 9.08 18.98
CA GLN A 10 1.49 10.41 19.34
C GLN A 10 2.58 11.45 19.06
N GLU A 11 3.81 11.19 19.50
CA GLU A 11 4.97 12.08 19.28
C GLU A 11 5.28 12.23 17.78
N LEU A 12 5.17 11.15 17.00
CA LEU A 12 5.35 11.19 15.54
C LEU A 12 4.29 12.09 14.88
N ILE A 13 3.01 11.94 15.22
CA ILE A 13 1.93 12.76 14.66
C ILE A 13 2.13 14.24 15.01
N GLU A 14 2.47 14.55 16.26
CA GLU A 14 2.70 15.92 16.71
C GLU A 14 3.91 16.55 16.00
N SER A 15 4.98 15.78 15.78
CA SER A 15 6.16 16.24 15.03
C SER A 15 5.85 16.56 13.56
N ILE A 16 5.00 15.74 12.91
CA ILE A 16 4.56 15.94 11.52
C ILE A 16 3.67 17.19 11.42
N VAL A 17 2.72 17.36 12.33
CA VAL A 17 1.84 18.54 12.38
C VAL A 17 2.64 19.82 12.63
N TRP A 18 3.59 19.77 13.56
CA TRP A 18 4.50 20.88 13.84
C TRP A 18 5.35 21.25 12.62
N ALA A 19 5.96 20.25 11.96
CA ALA A 19 6.80 20.46 10.79
C ALA A 19 5.99 21.06 9.63
N ARG A 20 4.78 20.56 9.38
CA ARG A 20 3.85 21.11 8.37
C ARG A 20 3.51 22.58 8.65
N ASN A 21 3.29 22.96 9.91
CA ASN A 21 2.98 24.34 10.27
C ASN A 21 4.18 25.29 10.15
N LYS A 22 5.41 24.76 10.29
CA LYS A 22 6.65 25.54 10.13
C LYS A 22 7.11 25.65 8.68
N LEU A 23 6.90 24.60 7.89
CA LEU A 23 7.31 24.52 6.49
C LEU A 23 6.18 25.06 5.62
N LYS A 24 6.25 26.35 5.23
CA LYS A 24 5.36 26.97 4.23
C LYS A 24 5.69 26.49 2.80
N VAL A 25 5.77 25.18 2.60
CA VAL A 25 6.05 24.58 1.30
C VAL A 25 4.71 24.34 0.62
N ALA A 26 4.34 25.24 -0.29
CA ALA A 26 3.25 24.98 -1.21
C ALA A 26 3.76 24.03 -2.30
N PRO A 27 3.13 22.87 -2.54
CA PRO A 27 3.45 22.06 -3.72
C PRO A 27 3.19 22.91 -4.97
N ALA A 28 4.20 23.06 -5.82
CA ALA A 28 4.05 23.73 -7.12
C ALA A 28 3.21 22.91 -8.11
N THR A 29 2.91 21.66 -7.77
CA THR A 29 1.96 20.80 -8.49
C THR A 29 0.55 21.07 -7.97
N GLN A 30 -0.31 21.60 -8.85
CA GLN A 30 -1.74 21.69 -8.56
C GLN A 30 -2.30 20.28 -8.33
N PRO A 31 -2.94 20.00 -7.17
CA PRO A 31 -3.71 18.77 -7.02
C PRO A 31 -4.88 18.83 -8.00
N ARG A 32 -4.86 17.96 -9.01
CA ARG A 32 -6.02 17.80 -9.90
C ARG A 32 -7.12 17.10 -9.11
N ALA A 33 -8.20 17.82 -8.84
CA ALA A 33 -9.40 17.23 -8.25
C ALA A 33 -9.97 16.18 -9.23
N LEU A 34 -10.11 14.95 -8.76
CA LEU A 34 -10.78 13.90 -9.52
C LEU A 34 -12.29 14.17 -9.49
N SER A 35 -12.89 14.37 -10.67
CA SER A 35 -14.34 14.53 -10.79
C SER A 35 -15.06 13.19 -10.56
N ILE A 36 -16.37 13.21 -10.32
CA ILE A 36 -17.19 11.99 -10.22
C ILE A 36 -17.12 11.16 -11.52
N GLU A 37 -16.90 11.81 -12.66
CA GLU A 37 -16.67 11.13 -13.95
C GLU A 37 -15.29 10.46 -14.00
N ASP A 38 -14.27 11.09 -13.42
CA ASP A 38 -12.97 10.47 -13.15
C ASP A 38 -13.09 9.31 -12.16
N LEU A 39 -14.01 9.35 -11.20
CA LEU A 39 -14.22 8.23 -10.27
C LEU A 39 -14.96 7.06 -10.93
N LYS A 40 -15.95 7.36 -11.78
CA LYS A 40 -16.71 6.36 -12.55
C LYS A 40 -15.84 5.57 -13.52
N GLY A 41 -14.86 6.19 -14.18
CA GLY A 41 -13.95 5.44 -15.05
C GLY A 41 -12.72 4.85 -14.33
N ILE A 42 -12.50 5.15 -13.04
CA ILE A 42 -11.58 4.37 -12.18
C ILE A 42 -12.31 3.09 -11.71
N MET A 43 -13.62 3.18 -11.51
CA MET A 43 -14.46 2.06 -11.09
C MET A 43 -15.06 1.27 -12.27
N ALA A 44 -14.98 1.79 -13.50
CA ALA A 44 -15.30 1.06 -14.71
C ALA A 44 -14.06 0.31 -15.19
N LEU A 45 -14.25 -0.96 -15.53
CA LEU A 45 -13.27 -1.86 -16.15
C LEU A 45 -12.92 -1.46 -17.59
N ILE A 46 -12.93 -0.16 -17.89
CA ILE A 46 -12.73 0.41 -19.22
C ILE A 46 -11.37 1.13 -19.19
N PRO A 47 -10.36 0.63 -19.92
CA PRO A 47 -9.02 1.20 -19.91
C PRO A 47 -9.02 2.60 -20.56
N ARG A 48 -9.16 3.64 -19.73
CA ARG A 48 -9.23 5.04 -20.20
C ARG A 48 -7.95 5.57 -20.84
N PHE A 49 -6.85 4.85 -20.71
CA PHE A 49 -5.58 5.19 -21.32
C PHE A 49 -5.48 4.73 -22.79
N SER A 50 -6.46 3.95 -23.29
CA SER A 50 -6.56 3.55 -24.69
C SER A 50 -8.01 3.59 -25.18
N GLN A 51 -8.35 4.54 -26.04
CA GLN A 51 -9.69 4.69 -26.62
C GLN A 51 -10.07 3.49 -27.49
N GLY A 52 -9.11 2.94 -28.24
CA GLY A 52 -9.33 1.75 -29.05
C GLY A 52 -9.75 0.56 -28.19
N LEU A 53 -9.10 0.40 -27.04
CA LEU A 53 -9.43 -0.66 -26.09
C LEU A 53 -10.72 -0.36 -25.34
N ALA A 54 -10.96 0.89 -24.95
CA ALA A 54 -12.20 1.32 -24.31
C ALA A 54 -13.46 1.10 -25.16
N GLN A 55 -13.31 1.07 -26.49
CA GLN A 55 -14.40 0.84 -27.44
C GLN A 55 -14.57 -0.63 -27.85
N ASP A 56 -13.63 -1.51 -27.48
CA ASP A 56 -13.72 -2.94 -27.78
C ASP A 56 -14.82 -3.60 -26.92
N PRO A 57 -15.89 -4.13 -27.52
CA PRO A 57 -17.01 -4.73 -26.79
C PRO A 57 -16.71 -6.15 -26.29
N THR A 58 -15.54 -6.72 -26.61
CA THR A 58 -15.19 -8.11 -26.24
C THR A 58 -14.56 -8.20 -24.86
N THR A 59 -14.52 -9.42 -24.30
CA THR A 59 -13.83 -9.68 -23.03
C THR A 59 -12.31 -9.61 -23.13
N CYS A 60 -11.74 -9.62 -24.35
CA CYS A 60 -10.31 -9.44 -24.57
C CYS A 60 -9.83 -8.06 -24.13
N CYS A 61 -10.67 -7.03 -24.26
CA CYS A 61 -10.44 -5.67 -23.77
C CYS A 61 -9.90 -5.65 -22.32
N ILE A 62 -10.49 -6.48 -21.45
CA ILE A 62 -10.14 -6.57 -20.03
C ILE A 62 -8.71 -7.06 -19.86
N TRP A 63 -8.37 -8.16 -20.54
CA TRP A 63 -7.05 -8.78 -20.44
C TRP A 63 -5.95 -7.87 -20.99
N PHE A 64 -6.20 -7.28 -22.17
CA PHE A 64 -5.28 -6.32 -22.74
C PHE A 64 -5.14 -5.07 -21.87
N GLY A 65 -6.22 -4.61 -21.24
CA GLY A 65 -6.20 -3.42 -20.39
C GLY A 65 -5.35 -3.63 -19.15
N ILE A 66 -5.40 -4.83 -18.56
CA ILE A 66 -4.51 -5.18 -17.44
C ILE A 66 -3.07 -5.33 -17.93
N ALA A 67 -2.86 -5.96 -19.08
CA ALA A 67 -1.53 -6.22 -19.62
C ALA A 67 -0.76 -4.95 -20.03
N THR A 68 -1.45 -3.92 -20.52
CA THR A 68 -0.84 -2.67 -21.00
C THR A 68 -0.99 -1.49 -20.05
N ALA A 69 -1.55 -1.70 -18.85
CA ALA A 69 -1.76 -0.62 -17.87
C ALA A 69 -0.47 0.14 -17.50
N HIS A 70 0.67 -0.56 -17.48
CA HIS A 70 1.98 0.01 -17.17
C HIS A 70 2.86 0.28 -18.39
N ASP A 71 2.36 -0.03 -19.59
CA ASP A 71 3.04 0.31 -20.84
C ASP A 71 2.68 1.76 -21.23
N PHE A 72 3.25 2.71 -20.48
CA PHE A 72 2.88 4.12 -20.60
C PHE A 72 3.18 4.74 -21.96
N GLU A 73 4.14 4.17 -22.71
CA GLU A 73 4.49 4.64 -24.05
C GLU A 73 3.40 4.34 -25.08
N SER A 74 2.60 3.29 -24.88
CA SER A 74 1.50 2.93 -25.78
C SER A 74 0.17 3.59 -25.43
N HIS A 75 0.15 4.47 -24.43
CA HIS A 75 -1.05 5.22 -24.04
C HIS A 75 -1.35 6.34 -25.03
N ASP A 76 -2.64 6.58 -25.28
CA ASP A 76 -3.08 7.61 -26.22
C ASP A 76 -2.65 9.02 -25.75
N ASP A 77 -2.22 9.85 -26.70
CA ASP A 77 -1.81 11.25 -26.48
C ASP A 77 -0.72 11.44 -25.39
N ILE A 78 0.18 10.46 -25.20
CA ILE A 78 1.29 10.57 -24.25
C ILE A 78 2.42 11.45 -24.80
N THR A 79 2.80 12.49 -24.04
CA THR A 79 3.99 13.30 -24.32
C THR A 79 5.16 12.79 -23.48
N GLU A 80 6.40 13.08 -23.90
CA GLU A 80 7.60 12.69 -23.16
C GLU A 80 7.60 13.23 -21.71
N GLU A 81 7.21 14.49 -21.52
CA GLU A 81 7.09 15.08 -20.18
C GLU A 81 6.10 14.29 -19.30
N ARG A 82 4.93 13.96 -19.85
CA ARG A 82 3.87 13.24 -19.11
C ARG A 82 4.25 11.80 -18.83
N LEU A 83 4.95 11.15 -19.76
CA LEU A 83 5.53 9.82 -19.57
C LEU A 83 6.46 9.82 -18.34
N TYR A 84 7.42 10.75 -18.28
CA TYR A 84 8.33 10.84 -17.15
C TYR A 84 7.63 11.19 -15.84
N GLN A 85 6.63 12.08 -15.86
CA GLN A 85 5.83 12.39 -14.67
C GLN A 85 5.07 11.15 -14.15
N ASN A 86 4.48 10.35 -15.04
CA ASN A 86 3.81 9.11 -14.68
C ASN A 86 4.78 8.09 -14.09
N ILE A 87 5.93 7.88 -14.73
CA ILE A 87 6.99 7.00 -14.24
C ILE A 87 7.44 7.44 -12.84
N PHE A 88 7.75 8.73 -12.66
CA PHE A 88 8.19 9.28 -11.37
C PHE A 88 7.12 9.09 -10.28
N ALA A 89 5.86 9.39 -10.58
CA ALA A 89 4.75 9.18 -9.65
C ALA A 89 4.58 7.70 -9.29
N SER A 90 4.72 6.77 -10.26
CA SER A 90 4.66 5.33 -10.00
C SER A 90 5.76 4.86 -9.05
N HIS A 91 6.97 5.40 -9.14
CA HIS A 91 8.04 5.08 -8.18
C HIS A 91 7.67 5.48 -6.76
N PHE A 92 7.09 6.66 -6.56
CA PHE A 92 6.58 7.06 -5.24
C PHE A 92 5.44 6.18 -4.74
N GLY A 93 4.52 5.79 -5.63
CA GLY A 93 3.48 4.81 -5.31
C GLY A 93 4.08 3.48 -4.84
N GLN A 94 5.07 2.96 -5.55
CA GLN A 94 5.76 1.72 -5.18
C GLN A 94 6.47 1.84 -3.83
N LEU A 95 7.20 2.93 -3.59
CA LEU A 95 7.84 3.20 -2.30
C LEU A 95 6.82 3.28 -1.16
N ALA A 96 5.68 3.93 -1.39
CA ALA A 96 4.61 4.00 -0.38
C ALA A 96 4.08 2.60 -0.02
N ILE A 97 3.88 1.71 -1.01
CA ILE A 97 3.46 0.33 -0.76
C ILE A 97 4.52 -0.45 0.02
N ILE A 98 5.80 -0.29 -0.33
CA ILE A 98 6.91 -0.93 0.40
C ILE A 98 6.96 -0.45 1.85
N PHE A 99 6.85 0.85 2.09
CA PHE A 99 6.84 1.40 3.45
C PHE A 99 5.60 0.94 4.24
N LEU A 100 4.43 0.89 3.62
CA LEU A 100 3.21 0.39 4.24
C LEU A 100 3.31 -1.11 4.57
N TRP A 101 3.87 -1.91 3.68
CA TRP A 101 4.10 -3.33 3.92
C TRP A 101 5.10 -3.53 5.06
N THR A 102 6.22 -2.81 5.05
CA THR A 102 7.25 -2.89 6.11
C THR A 102 6.68 -2.45 7.45
N SER A 103 5.95 -1.33 7.49
CA SER A 103 5.32 -0.84 8.72
C SER A 103 4.23 -1.79 9.23
N GLY A 104 3.45 -2.41 8.33
CA GLY A 104 2.48 -3.44 8.68
C GLY A 104 3.13 -4.66 9.34
N ASN A 105 4.23 -5.16 8.79
CA ASN A 105 5.00 -6.25 9.40
C ASN A 105 5.50 -5.89 10.80
N LEU A 106 6.09 -4.70 10.97
CA LEU A 106 6.56 -4.22 12.28
C LEU A 106 5.40 -4.05 13.27
N PHE A 107 4.27 -3.53 12.82
CA PHE A 107 3.09 -3.33 13.65
C PHE A 107 2.52 -4.67 14.13
N HIS A 108 2.40 -5.67 13.24
CA HIS A 108 1.94 -7.00 13.60
C HIS A 108 2.86 -7.65 14.65
N VAL A 109 4.19 -7.62 14.45
CA VAL A 109 5.17 -8.17 15.40
C VAL A 109 5.10 -7.46 16.75
N ALA A 110 4.97 -6.12 16.77
CA ALA A 110 4.90 -5.35 18.00
C ALA A 110 3.57 -5.53 18.76
N TRP A 111 2.46 -5.78 18.04
CA TRP A 111 1.13 -5.88 18.62
C TRP A 111 0.74 -7.30 19.04
N GLN A 112 1.01 -8.31 18.20
CA GLN A 112 0.56 -9.69 18.40
C GLN A 112 1.72 -10.69 18.46
N GLY A 113 2.94 -10.26 18.20
CA GLY A 113 4.11 -11.12 18.16
C GLY A 113 4.68 -11.44 19.53
N ASN A 114 5.61 -12.40 19.57
CA ASN A 114 6.33 -12.83 20.77
C ASN A 114 7.81 -12.41 20.75
N PHE A 115 8.14 -11.30 20.09
CA PHE A 115 9.51 -10.86 19.83
C PHE A 115 10.37 -10.76 21.10
N GLU A 116 9.80 -10.28 22.21
CA GLU A 116 10.50 -10.20 23.50
C GLU A 116 10.87 -11.55 24.10
N ALA A 117 10.05 -12.59 23.88
CA ALA A 117 10.37 -13.95 24.32
C ALA A 117 11.38 -14.62 23.36
N TRP A 118 11.21 -14.40 22.06
CA TRP A 118 12.09 -14.96 21.03
C TRP A 118 13.53 -14.44 21.17
N VAL A 119 13.73 -13.15 21.45
CA VAL A 119 15.08 -12.58 21.59
C VAL A 119 15.86 -13.16 22.79
N GLN A 120 15.17 -13.68 23.80
CA GLN A 120 15.80 -14.28 24.99
C GLN A 120 16.24 -15.73 24.77
N ASP A 121 15.54 -16.49 23.91
CA ASP A 121 15.90 -17.87 23.57
C ASP A 121 15.55 -18.20 22.11
N PRO A 122 16.32 -17.68 21.14
CA PRO A 122 15.99 -17.77 19.72
C PRO A 122 16.17 -19.18 19.14
N LEU A 123 16.80 -20.10 19.88
CA LEU A 123 17.03 -21.48 19.43
C LEU A 123 15.87 -22.42 19.77
N HIS A 124 15.08 -22.10 20.79
CA HIS A 124 13.98 -22.97 21.24
C HIS A 124 12.60 -22.29 21.16
N VAL A 125 12.54 -20.95 21.14
CA VAL A 125 11.30 -20.19 20.93
C VAL A 125 11.10 -19.94 19.44
N ARG A 126 9.91 -20.23 18.92
CA ARG A 126 9.56 -19.92 17.52
C ARG A 126 9.05 -18.48 17.41
N PRO A 127 9.47 -17.71 16.40
CA PRO A 127 8.99 -16.34 16.22
C PRO A 127 7.53 -16.35 15.74
N ILE A 128 6.70 -15.48 16.33
CA ILE A 128 5.30 -15.26 15.94
C ILE A 128 5.19 -13.80 15.49
N ALA A 129 4.62 -13.58 14.30
CA ALA A 129 4.46 -12.25 13.74
C ALA A 129 3.03 -11.72 13.80
N HIS A 130 1.99 -12.55 13.63
CA HIS A 130 0.59 -12.14 13.70
C HIS A 130 -0.29 -13.27 14.25
N ALA A 131 -1.41 -12.91 14.88
CA ALA A 131 -2.39 -13.91 15.32
C ALA A 131 -3.24 -14.38 14.12
N ILE A 132 -3.69 -15.62 14.15
CA ILE A 132 -4.62 -16.16 13.15
C ILE A 132 -6.03 -16.06 13.71
N TRP A 133 -6.94 -15.47 12.94
CA TRP A 133 -8.36 -15.46 13.25
C TRP A 133 -9.16 -16.05 12.08
N ASP A 134 -9.41 -17.36 12.14
CA ASP A 134 -10.25 -18.06 11.17
C ASP A 134 -11.29 -18.89 11.96
N PRO A 135 -12.59 -18.50 11.92
CA PRO A 135 -13.68 -19.19 12.62
C PRO A 135 -13.89 -20.65 12.21
N HIS A 136 -13.33 -21.10 11.09
CA HIS A 136 -13.44 -22.48 10.61
C HIS A 136 -12.37 -23.41 11.18
N PHE A 137 -11.35 -22.91 11.90
CA PHE A 137 -10.38 -23.78 12.56
C PHE A 137 -10.97 -24.41 13.84
N GLY A 138 -10.90 -25.74 13.91
CA GLY A 138 -11.12 -26.47 15.17
C GLY A 138 -9.97 -26.29 16.16
N GLN A 139 -10.22 -26.51 17.45
CA GLN A 139 -9.24 -26.38 18.55
C GLN A 139 -7.85 -26.98 18.26
N PRO A 140 -7.70 -28.19 17.66
CA PRO A 140 -6.38 -28.77 17.39
C PRO A 140 -5.53 -27.97 16.40
N ALA A 141 -6.15 -27.24 15.48
CA ALA A 141 -5.45 -26.43 14.47
C ALA A 141 -4.96 -25.09 15.03
N VAL A 142 -5.59 -24.60 16.10
CA VAL A 142 -5.20 -23.36 16.79
C VAL A 142 -3.95 -23.60 17.64
N GLU A 143 -3.89 -24.74 18.34
CA GLU A 143 -2.74 -25.12 19.18
C GLU A 143 -1.50 -25.47 18.35
N ALA A 144 -1.67 -26.06 17.16
CA ALA A 144 -0.56 -26.40 16.26
C ALA A 144 0.04 -25.20 15.51
N ARG A 145 -0.64 -24.03 15.48
CA ARG A 145 -0.24 -22.85 14.68
C ARG A 145 0.41 -21.71 15.47
N VAL A 146 0.56 -21.87 16.78
CA VAL A 146 1.55 -21.10 17.59
C VAL A 146 2.98 -21.51 17.23
N VAL A 147 3.15 -22.41 16.26
CA VAL A 147 4.36 -23.19 15.99
C VAL A 147 4.90 -22.97 14.56
N VAL A 148 4.37 -22.03 13.77
CA VAL A 148 4.96 -21.68 12.45
C VAL A 148 5.69 -20.35 12.53
#